data_AF-A0ABD5GN74-F1
#
_entry.id   AF-A0ABD5GN74-F1
#
_cell.length_a   1.000
_cell.length_b   1.000
_cell.length_c   1.000
_cell.angle_alpha   90.00
_cell.angle_beta   90.00
_cell.angle_gamma   90.00
#
_symmetry.space_group_name_H-M   'P 1'
#
loop_
_entity.id
_entity.type
_entity.pdbx_description
1 polymer ?
#
loop_
_entity_poly.entity_id
_entity_poly.type
_entity_poly.pdbx_seq_one_letter_code
_entity_poly.pdbx_strand_id
1 'polypeptide(L)' 'MEKINEVPGQVSFGRALKDFFIGYIDFKGRTTRAGYWWMTLILMIISFVPIIFLSM' A
#
# COMPACT_ATOMS: atom_id res chain seq x y z
N MET A 1 10.30 -8.29 -14.38
CA MET A 1 9.38 -7.33 -13.75
C MET A 1 8.00 -7.95 -13.73
N GLU A 2 7.49 -8.31 -12.55
CA GLU A 2 6.12 -8.84 -12.40
C GLU A 2 5.15 -7.73 -12.83
N LYS A 3 4.37 -7.96 -13.89
CA LYS A 3 3.31 -7.01 -14.26
C LYS A 3 2.26 -7.09 -13.17
N ILE A 4 1.94 -5.95 -12.56
CA ILE A 4 0.88 -5.87 -11.58
C ILE A 4 -0.45 -6.16 -12.31
N ASN A 5 -0.85 -7.43 -12.31
CA ASN A 5 -2.11 -7.91 -12.87
C ASN A 5 -3.18 -7.69 -11.81
N GLU A 6 -3.56 -6.43 -11.63
CA GLU A 6 -4.53 -6.03 -10.64
C GLU A 6 -5.94 -6.16 -11.22
N VAL A 7 -6.64 -7.24 -10.85
CA VAL A 7 -8.07 -7.38 -11.16
C VAL A 7 -8.85 -6.48 -10.20
N PRO A 8 -9.61 -5.49 -10.70
CA PRO A 8 -10.41 -4.62 -9.83
C PRO A 8 -11.38 -5.47 -9.02
N GLY A 9 -11.26 -5.44 -7.68
CA GLY A 9 -12.09 -6.22 -6.75
C GLY A 9 -11.41 -7.44 -6.11
N GLN A 10 -10.23 -7.87 -6.56
CA GLN A 10 -9.47 -9.00 -5.97
C GLN A 10 -8.13 -8.57 -5.35
N VAL A 11 -8.04 -7.33 -4.88
CA VAL A 11 -6.81 -6.84 -4.25
C VAL A 11 -6.90 -7.13 -2.75
N SER A 12 -6.20 -8.18 -2.33
CA SER A 12 -6.05 -8.53 -0.92
C SER A 12 -4.98 -7.67 -0.25
N PHE A 13 -5.05 -7.56 1.08
CA PHE A 13 -4.09 -6.81 1.91
C PHE A 13 -2.62 -7.12 1.56
N GLY A 14 -2.25 -8.41 1.54
CA GLY A 14 -0.87 -8.82 1.26
C GLY A 14 -0.43 -8.51 -0.17
N ARG A 15 -1.35 -8.56 -1.13
CA ARG A 15 -1.08 -8.17 -2.52
C ARG A 15 -0.81 -6.68 -2.63
N ALA A 16 -1.65 -5.85 -2.01
CA ALA A 16 -1.49 -4.39 -2.00
C ALA A 16 -0.12 -3.98 -1.42
N LEU A 17 0.33 -4.62 -0.34
CA LEU A 17 1.63 -4.34 0.26
C LEU A 17 2.79 -4.73 -0.67
N LYS A 18 2.74 -5.93 -1.29
CA LYS A 18 3.75 -6.38 -2.25
C LYS A 18 3.81 -5.44 -3.47
N ASP A 19 2.65 -5.08 -4.02
CA ASP A 19 2.54 -4.21 -5.19
C ASP A 19 3.03 -2.79 -4.89
N PHE A 20 2.84 -2.30 -3.66
CA PHE A 20 3.37 -1.02 -3.21
C PHE A 20 4.91 -0.99 -3.21
N PHE A 21 5.57 -2.00 -2.65
CA PHE A 21 7.04 -2.05 -2.65
C PHE A 21 7.61 -2.26 -4.05
N ILE A 22 6.95 -3.05 -4.90
CA ILE A 22 7.33 -3.21 -6.31
C ILE A 22 7.19 -1.87 -7.03
N GLY A 23 6.06 -1.17 -6.86
CA GLY A 23 5.80 0.15 -7.44
C GLY A 23 6.77 1.24 -6.94
N TYR A 24 7.22 1.14 -5.69
CA TYR A 24 8.21 2.05 -5.11
C TYR A 24 9.58 1.95 -5.81
N ILE A 25 9.95 0.75 -6.29
CA ILE A 25 11.22 0.51 -7.00
C ILE A 25 11.07 0.70 -8.52
N ASP A 26 9.94 0.27 -9.09
CA ASP A 26 9.69 0.29 -10.55
C ASP A 26 9.13 1.65 -11.04
N PHE A 27 8.69 2.54 -10.13
CA PHE A 27 8.09 3.86 -10.41
C PHE A 27 6.99 3.86 -11.48
N LYS A 28 6.38 2.71 -11.78
CA LYS A 28 5.19 2.64 -12.64
C LYS A 28 4.03 3.24 -11.87
N GLY A 29 3.64 4.47 -12.19
CA GLY A 29 2.58 5.24 -11.53
C GLY A 29 1.15 4.72 -11.71
N ARG A 30 0.95 3.40 -11.79
CA ARG A 30 -0.35 2.75 -11.96
C ARG A 30 -0.55 1.77 -10.82
N THR A 31 -1.52 2.08 -9.96
CA THR A 31 -2.03 1.20 -8.90
C THR A 31 -3.55 1.16 -9.02
N THR A 32 -4.21 0.08 -8.59
CA THR A 32 -5.67 0.07 -8.48
C THR A 32 -6.17 0.89 -7.31
N ARG A 33 -7.44 1.32 -7.43
CA ARG A 33 -8.14 2.03 -6.36
C ARG A 33 -8.18 1.23 -5.05
N ALA A 34 -8.38 -0.09 -5.15
CA ALA A 34 -8.38 -0.96 -3.97
C ALA A 34 -7.00 -1.05 -3.32
N GLY A 35 -5.92 -1.20 -4.11
CA GLY A 35 -4.55 -1.18 -3.60
C GLY A 35 -4.19 0.15 -2.93
N TYR A 36 -4.59 1.26 -3.54
CA TYR A 36 -4.44 2.60 -2.97
C TYR A 36 -5.11 2.75 -1.59
N TRP A 37 -6.36 2.30 -1.45
CA TRP A 37 -7.08 2.38 -0.17
C TRP A 37 -6.46 1.50 0.91
N TRP A 38 -6.05 0.27 0.57
CA TRP A 38 -5.33 -0.59 1.50
C TRP A 38 -4.05 0.05 2.02
N MET A 39 -3.22 0.60 1.12
CA MET A 39 -1.98 1.27 1.53
C MET A 39 -2.24 2.56 2.32
N THR A 40 -3.26 3.32 1.97
CA THR A 40 -3.66 4.53 2.71
C THR A 40 -4.04 4.20 4.15
N LEU A 41 -4.81 3.13 4.37
CA LEU A 41 -5.16 2.66 5.72
C LEU A 41 -3.93 2.21 6.50
N ILE A 42 -3.01 1.48 5.89
CA ILE A 42 -1.75 1.05 6.51
C ILE A 42 -0.92 2.25 6.95
N LEU A 43 -0.72 3.22 6.05
CA LEU A 43 0.05 4.43 6.33
C LEU A 43 -0.62 5.29 7.41
N MET A 44 -1.95 5.38 7.41
CA MET A 44 -2.72 6.04 8.46
C MET A 44 -2.45 5.40 9.82
N ILE A 45 -2.51 4.07 9.93
CA ILE A 45 -2.21 3.35 11.18
C ILE A 45 -0.76 3.60 11.62
N ILE A 46 0.20 3.49 10.70
CA ILE A 46 1.62 3.73 11.00
C ILE A 46 1.87 5.16 11.48
N SER A 47 1.12 6.15 10.96
CA SER A 47 1.27 7.56 11.37
C SER A 47 0.93 7.83 12.83
N PHE A 48 0.16 6.95 13.49
CA PHE A 48 -0.12 7.07 14.92
C PHE A 48 1.03 6.60 15.82
N VAL A 49 1.95 5.78 15.30
CA VAL A 49 3.11 5.28 16.07
C VAL A 49 3.97 6.41 16.66
N PRO A 50 4.42 7.42 15.88
CA PRO A 50 5.17 8.54 16.45
C PRO A 50 4.34 9.39 17.43
N ILE A 51 3.02 9.49 17.23
CA ILE A 51 2.13 10.23 18.13
C ILE A 51 2.10 9.55 19.50
N ILE A 52 1.93 8.23 19.53
CA ILE A 52 1.95 7.43 20.76
C ILE A 52 3.31 7.55 21.44
N PHE A 53 4.40 7.40 20.68
CA PHE A 53 5.76 7.51 21.21
C PHE A 53 6.09 8.88 21.81
N LEU A 54 5.63 9.97 21.18
CA LEU A 54 5.83 11.34 21.69
C LEU A 54 4.92 11.69 22.87
N SER A 55 3.80 10.97 23.04
CA SER A 55 2.85 11.17 24.14
C SER A 55 3.20 10.41 25.43
N MET A 56 4.21 9.53 25.36
CA MET A 56 4.72 8.72 26.48
C MET A 56 5.93 9.40 27.12
#